data_AF-A0A1N6BDL9-F1
#
_entry.id   AF-A0A1N6BDL9-F1
#
_cell.length_a   1.000
_cell.length_b   1.000
_cell.length_c   1.000
_cell.angle_alpha   90.00
_cell.angle_beta   90.00
_cell.angle_gamma   90.00
#
_symmetry.space_group_name_H-M   'P 1'
#
loop_
_entity.id
_entity.type
_entity.pdbx_description
1 polymer ?
#
loop_
_entity_poly.entity_id
_entity_poly.type
_entity_poly.pdbx_seq_one_letter_code
_entity_poly.pdbx_strand_id
1 'polypeptide(L)'
;MSLGLFLGAATVGYRTSLAGLALMGSITGLVLGAAQALALPHTTHRRWVWPAAMPALWAIGWTSTTLGGIDVDQQFTVFGAYGAVAFSALSGLLLPIVEPLSR
;
A
#
# COMPACT_ATOMS: atom_id res chain seq x y z
N MET A 1 -4.81 7.87 -5.18
CA MET A 1 -4.90 6.41 -5.41
C MET A 1 -5.00 6.08 -6.89
N SER A 2 -5.96 6.65 -7.64
CA SER A 2 -6.22 6.32 -9.05
C SER A 2 -5.00 6.41 -9.98
N LEU A 3 -4.15 7.42 -9.82
CA LEU A 3 -2.91 7.53 -10.61
C LEU A 3 -1.94 6.37 -10.35
N GLY A 4 -1.72 6.02 -9.08
CA GLY A 4 -0.85 4.90 -8.71
C GLY A 4 -1.39 3.56 -9.20
N LEU A 5 -2.70 3.36 -9.10
CA LEU A 5 -3.38 2.18 -9.64
C LEU A 5 -3.23 2.09 -11.16
N PHE A 6 -3.49 3.19 -11.87
CA PHE A 6 -3.33 3.24 -13.32
C PHE A 6 -1.89 2.89 -13.75
N LEU A 7 -0.90 3.53 -13.14
CA LEU A 7 0.51 3.25 -13.41
C LEU A 7 0.87 1.79 -13.09
N GLY A 8 0.45 1.29 -11.94
CA GLY A 8 0.70 -0.09 -11.52
C GLY A 8 0.07 -1.11 -12.46
N ALA A 9 -1.22 -0.95 -12.78
CA ALA A 9 -1.97 -1.83 -13.66
C ALA A 9 -1.39 -1.86 -15.07
N ALA A 10 -1.05 -0.68 -15.63
CA ALA A 10 -0.38 -0.58 -16.91
C ALA A 10 1.00 -1.28 -16.90
N THR A 11 1.78 -1.11 -15.83
CA THR A 11 3.11 -1.74 -15.68
C THR A 11 3.03 -3.26 -15.67
N VAL A 12 2.00 -3.83 -15.06
CA VAL A 12 1.82 -5.29 -15.00
C VAL A 12 0.97 -5.83 -16.16
N GLY A 13 0.62 -4.99 -17.14
CA GLY A 13 -0.21 -5.36 -18.28
C GLY A 13 -1.58 -5.89 -17.86
N TYR A 14 -2.18 -5.31 -16.82
CA TYR A 14 -3.49 -5.68 -16.27
C TYR A 14 -3.60 -7.14 -15.77
N ARG A 15 -2.47 -7.85 -15.63
CA ARG A 15 -2.44 -9.20 -15.08
C ARG A 15 -2.72 -9.19 -13.58
N THR A 16 -3.45 -10.20 -13.14
CA THR A 16 -3.91 -10.42 -11.76
C THR A 16 -3.12 -11.53 -11.05
N SER A 17 -1.96 -11.92 -11.58
CA SER A 17 -1.07 -12.88 -10.91
C SER A 17 -0.56 -12.32 -9.57
N LEU A 18 -0.22 -13.20 -8.62
CA LEU A 18 0.27 -12.80 -7.30
C LEU A 18 1.44 -11.78 -7.37
N ALA A 19 2.45 -12.08 -8.20
CA ALA A 19 3.58 -11.17 -8.40
C ALA A 19 3.16 -9.85 -9.10
N GLY A 20 2.20 -9.93 -10.04
CA GLY A 20 1.64 -8.75 -10.69
C GLY A 20 0.91 -7.84 -9.70
N LEU A 21 0.02 -8.39 -8.89
CA LEU A 21 -0.72 -7.61 -7.88
C LEU A 21 0.19 -7.06 -6.79
N ALA A 22 1.22 -7.79 -6.38
CA ALA A 22 2.23 -7.28 -5.45
C ALA A 22 3.00 -6.09 -6.04
N LEU A 23 3.40 -6.16 -7.32
CA LEU A 23 4.09 -5.07 -8.01
C LEU A 23 3.16 -3.86 -8.25
N MET A 24 1.95 -4.09 -8.74
CA MET A 24 0.92 -3.06 -8.91
C MET A 24 0.62 -2.37 -7.57
N GLY A 25 0.48 -3.16 -6.51
CA GLY A 25 0.34 -2.69 -5.14
C GLY A 25 1.51 -1.81 -4.73
N SER A 26 2.74 -2.27 -4.95
CA SER A 26 3.96 -1.53 -4.63
C SER A 26 4.00 -0.15 -5.31
N ILE A 27 3.68 -0.10 -6.61
CA ILE A 27 3.65 1.15 -7.39
C ILE A 27 2.53 2.07 -6.87
N THR A 28 1.36 1.51 -6.58
CA THR A 28 0.24 2.28 -6.02
C THR A 28 0.59 2.86 -4.65
N GLY A 29 1.20 2.05 -3.79
CA GLY A 29 1.67 2.44 -2.47
C GLY A 29 2.75 3.52 -2.53
N LEU A 30 3.68 3.45 -3.49
CA LEU A 30 4.70 4.50 -3.68
C LEU A 30 4.06 5.85 -3.98
N VAL A 31 3.18 5.90 -4.98
CA VAL A 31 2.52 7.14 -5.41
C VAL A 31 1.61 7.69 -4.30
N LEU A 32 0.81 6.82 -3.67
CA LEU A 32 -0.08 7.22 -2.60
C LEU A 32 0.69 7.67 -1.35
N GLY A 33 1.72 6.93 -0.95
CA GLY A 33 2.54 7.24 0.20
C GLY A 33 3.27 8.56 0.05
N ALA A 34 3.80 8.85 -1.14
CA ALA A 34 4.44 10.14 -1.43
C ALA A 34 3.44 11.30 -1.31
N ALA A 35 2.24 11.15 -1.89
CA ALA A 35 1.18 12.14 -1.76
C ALA A 35 0.75 12.36 -0.30
N GLN A 36 0.63 11.28 0.49
CA GLN A 36 0.34 11.35 1.92
C GLN A 36 1.46 12.08 2.68
N ALA A 37 2.73 11.78 2.40
CA ALA A 37 3.87 12.42 3.05
C ALA A 37 3.93 13.93 2.82
N LEU A 38 3.54 14.36 1.61
CA LEU A 38 3.43 15.78 1.25
C LEU A 38 2.24 16.46 1.93
N ALA A 39 1.17 15.73 2.20
CA ALA A 39 -0.01 16.22 2.91
C ALA A 39 0.16 16.26 4.44
N LEU A 40 1.12 15.50 4.99
CA LEU A 40 1.41 15.52 6.43
C LEU A 40 2.00 16.87 6.86
N PRO A 41 1.65 17.37 8.06
CA PRO A 41 2.25 18.56 8.63
C PRO A 41 3.78 18.49 8.62
N HIS A 42 4.44 19.61 8.36
CA HIS A 42 5.91 19.70 8.38
C HIS A 42 6.52 19.35 9.75
N THR A 43 5.72 19.42 10.82
CA THR A 43 6.10 19.03 12.18
C THR A 43 6.18 17.52 12.40
N THR A 44 5.62 16.71 11.49
CA THR A 44 5.67 15.25 11.59
C THR A 44 7.10 14.76 11.47
N HIS A 45 7.63 14.18 12.55
CA HIS A 45 9.07 14.04 12.73
C HIS A 45 9.74 13.21 11.62
N ARG A 46 9.19 12.03 11.32
CA ARG A 46 9.76 11.12 10.32
C ARG A 46 8.78 10.87 9.17
N ARG A 47 8.15 11.94 8.65
CA ARG A 47 7.15 11.85 7.58
C ARG A 47 7.59 11.07 6.34
N TRP A 48 8.90 11.02 6.04
CA TRP A 48 9.45 10.29 4.90
C TRP A 48 9.60 8.78 5.11
N VAL A 49 9.49 8.29 6.34
CA VAL A 49 9.41 6.84 6.60
C VAL A 49 8.10 6.26 6.05
N TRP A 50 7.03 7.05 6.08
CA TRP A 50 5.72 6.64 5.57
C TRP A 50 5.72 6.26 4.08
N PRO A 51 6.15 7.12 3.13
CA PRO A 51 6.22 6.78 1.72
C PRO A 51 7.22 5.67 1.41
N ALA A 52 8.25 5.48 2.24
CA ALA A 52 9.19 4.37 2.07
C ALA A 52 8.57 3.01 2.43
N ALA A 53 7.68 2.97 3.42
CA ALA A 53 7.00 1.75 3.85
C ALA A 53 5.78 1.38 2.98
N MET A 54 5.09 2.38 2.43
CA MET A 54 3.83 2.19 1.70
C MET A 54 3.89 1.19 0.53
N PRO A 55 4.96 1.13 -0.30
CA PRO A 55 5.09 0.12 -1.33
C PRO A 55 5.01 -1.30 -0.77
N ALA A 56 5.74 -1.60 0.29
CA ALA A 56 5.75 -2.91 0.92
C ALA A 56 4.39 -3.23 1.56
N LEU A 57 3.78 -2.27 2.27
CA LEU A 57 2.48 -2.46 2.90
C LEU A 57 1.37 -2.74 1.89
N TRP A 58 1.35 -2.03 0.76
CA TRP A 58 0.40 -2.29 -0.32
C TRP A 58 0.65 -3.62 -1.02
N ALA A 59 1.90 -4.00 -1.24
CA ALA A 59 2.26 -5.31 -1.78
C ALA A 59 1.77 -6.45 -0.87
N ILE A 60 1.96 -6.30 0.46
CA ILE A 60 1.47 -7.24 1.46
C ILE A 60 -0.07 -7.30 1.45
N GLY A 61 -0.76 -6.16 1.33
CA GLY A 61 -2.21 -6.12 1.24
C GLY A 61 -2.75 -6.93 0.05
N TRP A 62 -2.16 -6.73 -1.13
CA TRP A 62 -2.51 -7.51 -2.33
C TRP A 62 -2.14 -8.98 -2.20
N THR A 63 -0.94 -9.29 -1.72
CA THR A 63 -0.49 -10.67 -1.52
C THR A 63 -1.41 -11.42 -0.55
N SER A 64 -1.78 -10.80 0.58
CA SER A 64 -2.67 -11.38 1.58
C SER A 64 -4.08 -11.62 1.03
N THR A 65 -4.54 -10.72 0.15
CA THR A 65 -5.84 -10.88 -0.54
C THR A 65 -5.83 -12.06 -1.50
N THR A 66 -4.79 -12.17 -2.33
CA THR A 66 -4.64 -13.27 -3.28
C THR A 66 -4.48 -14.61 -2.58
N LEU A 67 -3.65 -14.67 -1.53
CA LEU A 67 -3.45 -15.90 -0.74
C LEU A 67 -4.68 -16.27 0.11
N GLY A 68 -5.50 -15.28 0.47
CA GLY A 68 -6.79 -15.49 1.15
C GLY A 68 -7.89 -16.06 0.25
N GLY A 69 -7.59 -16.37 -1.02
CA GLY A 69 -8.52 -17.00 -1.96
C GLY A 69 -9.57 -16.06 -2.54
N ILE A 70 -9.36 -14.74 -2.44
CA ILE A 70 -10.23 -13.77 -3.13
C ILE A 70 -10.02 -13.89 -4.64
N ASP A 71 -11.12 -13.89 -5.39
CA ASP A 71 -11.14 -13.97 -6.85
C ASP A 71 -10.65 -12.67 -7.50
N VAL A 72 -9.33 -12.44 -7.44
CA VAL A 72 -8.67 -11.24 -7.92
C VAL A 72 -8.77 -11.04 -9.43
N ASP A 73 -9.19 -12.06 -10.18
CA ASP A 73 -9.40 -12.00 -11.63
C ASP A 73 -10.61 -11.11 -11.99
N GLN A 74 -11.46 -10.76 -11.02
CA GLN A 74 -12.50 -9.72 -11.18
C GLN A 74 -11.93 -8.28 -11.24
N GLN A 75 -10.60 -8.11 -11.20
CA GLN A 75 -9.91 -6.83 -11.38
C GLN A 75 -10.35 -5.73 -10.40
N PHE A 76 -10.42 -6.07 -9.12
CA PHE A 76 -10.71 -5.09 -8.07
C PHE A 76 -9.70 -3.93 -8.06
N THR A 77 -10.15 -2.75 -7.67
CA THR A 77 -9.32 -1.54 -7.60
C THR A 77 -8.52 -1.42 -6.30
N VAL A 78 -8.85 -2.24 -5.30
CA VAL A 78 -8.23 -2.29 -3.97
C VAL A 78 -8.21 -3.73 -3.46
N PHE A 79 -7.27 -4.04 -2.58
CA PHE A 79 -7.18 -5.34 -1.92
C PHE A 79 -8.41 -5.62 -1.03
N GLY A 80 -8.69 -6.89 -0.76
CA GLY A 80 -9.83 -7.36 0.02
C GLY A 80 -9.63 -7.27 1.53
N ALA A 81 -10.58 -7.82 2.30
CA ALA A 81 -10.60 -7.72 3.76
C ALA A 81 -9.32 -8.24 4.44
N TYR A 82 -8.78 -9.37 4.00
CA TYR A 82 -7.52 -9.92 4.52
C TYR A 82 -6.34 -8.95 4.32
N GLY A 83 -6.24 -8.38 3.12
CA GLY A 83 -5.25 -7.37 2.80
C GLY A 83 -5.40 -6.11 3.63
N ALA A 84 -6.64 -5.67 3.85
CA ALA A 84 -6.94 -4.51 4.69
C ALA A 84 -6.52 -4.71 6.13
N VAL A 85 -6.81 -5.89 6.73
CA VAL A 85 -6.36 -6.21 8.09
C VAL A 85 -4.84 -6.23 8.18
N ALA A 86 -4.16 -6.89 7.24
CA ALA A 86 -2.70 -6.94 7.21
C ALA A 86 -2.09 -5.53 7.08
N PHE A 87 -2.60 -4.73 6.15
CA PHE A 87 -2.20 -3.33 5.95
C PHE A 87 -2.43 -2.50 7.21
N SER A 88 -3.61 -2.56 7.82
CA SER A 88 -3.96 -1.80 9.02
C SER A 88 -3.11 -2.17 10.22
N ALA A 89 -2.87 -3.46 10.45
CA ALA A 89 -2.01 -3.91 11.55
C ALA A 89 -0.57 -3.41 11.38
N LEU A 90 0.02 -3.61 10.19
CA LEU A 90 1.40 -3.22 9.93
C LEU A 90 1.59 -1.70 9.88
N SER A 91 0.66 -0.96 9.27
CA SER A 91 0.69 0.50 9.27
C SER A 91 0.47 1.08 10.67
N GLY A 92 -0.39 0.46 11.49
CA GLY A 92 -0.55 0.82 12.90
C GLY A 92 0.74 0.66 13.71
N LEU A 93 1.47 -0.44 13.50
CA LEU A 93 2.79 -0.66 14.10
C LEU A 93 3.86 0.32 13.60
N LEU A 94 3.68 0.88 12.40
CA LEU A 94 4.59 1.88 11.83
C LEU A 94 4.39 3.28 12.43
N LEU A 95 3.18 3.62 12.91
CA LEU A 95 2.86 4.96 13.39
C LEU A 95 3.80 5.47 14.50
N PRO A 96 4.15 4.70 15.55
CA PRO A 96 5.08 5.14 16.58
C PRO A 96 6.50 5.44 16.07
N ILE A 97 6.88 4.89 14.91
CA ILE A 97 8.16 5.18 14.26
C ILE A 97 8.08 6.51 13.52
N VAL A 98 6.95 6.81 12.88
CA VAL A 98 6.73 8.05 12.11
C VAL A 98 6.60 9.26 13.03
N GLU A 99 5.79 9.11 14.07
CA GLU A 99 5.53 10.12 15.08
C GLU A 99 5.65 9.47 16.47
N PRO A 100 6.82 9.60 17.12
CA PRO A 100 7.02 9.05 18.44
C PRO A 100 6.00 9.62 19.43
N LEU A 101 5.38 8.76 20.23
CA LEU A 101 4.49 9.19 21.31
C LEU A 101 5.31 10.05 22.27
N SER A 102 5.08 11.37 22.26
CA SER A 102 5.66 12.26 23.27
C SER A 102 5.17 11.81 24.63
N ARG A 103 6.12 11.39 25.49
CA ARG A 103 5.86 11.14 26.91
C ARG A 103 5.72 12.45 27.65
#